data_AF-A0A2U2JAC6-F1
#
_entry.id   AF-A0A2U2JAC6-F1
#
_cell.length_a   1.000
_cell.length_b   1.000
_cell.length_c   1.000
_cell.angle_alpha   90.00
_cell.angle_beta   90.00
_cell.angle_gamma   90.00
#
_symmetry.space_group_name_H-M   'P 1'
#
loop_
_entity.id
_entity.type
_entity.pdbx_description
1 polymer ?
#
loop_
_entity_poly.entity_id
_entity_poly.type
_entity_poly.pdbx_seq_one_letter_code
_entity_poly.pdbx_strand_id
1 'polypeptide(L)'
;MKKVLFALTFVGVLTSCQPIKTELEHYESNKSTVEKEYPNYHITSFRQYSYVFQVSNPEHVIKVTLDNKASIIKRDTLKVFTSVVKK
;
A
#
# COMPACT_ATOMS: atom_id res chain seq x y z
N MET A 1 -52.87 11.58 -28.90
CA MET A 1 -51.82 12.27 -28.14
C MET A 1 -50.92 11.23 -27.46
N LYS A 2 -49.77 10.88 -28.05
CA LYS A 2 -48.83 9.90 -27.49
C LYS A 2 -47.90 10.61 -26.50
N LYS A 3 -48.05 10.36 -25.20
CA LYS A 3 -47.13 10.82 -24.16
C LYS A 3 -45.95 9.85 -24.14
N VAL A 4 -44.88 10.18 -24.85
CA VAL A 4 -43.61 9.48 -24.74
C VAL A 4 -42.85 10.15 -23.59
N LEU A 5 -43.01 9.63 -22.38
CA LEU A 5 -42.10 9.97 -21.29
C LEU A 5 -40.74 9.36 -21.63
N PHE A 6 -39.79 10.22 -21.97
CA PHE A 6 -38.38 9.88 -21.94
C PHE A 6 -38.02 9.52 -20.49
N ALA A 7 -37.97 8.22 -20.20
CA ALA A 7 -37.29 7.72 -19.01
C ALA A 7 -35.80 8.02 -19.19
N LEU A 8 -35.35 9.15 -18.63
CA LEU A 8 -33.93 9.47 -18.52
C LEU A 8 -33.27 8.33 -17.75
N THR A 9 -32.52 7.51 -18.48
CA THR A 9 -31.70 6.44 -17.96
C THR A 9 -30.66 7.04 -17.04
N PHE A 10 -30.88 6.86 -15.74
CA PHE A 10 -29.95 7.18 -14.65
C PHE A 10 -28.76 6.19 -14.65
N VAL A 11 -28.08 6.05 -15.79
CA VAL A 11 -26.95 5.11 -15.99
C VAL A 11 -25.59 5.81 -15.77
N GLY A 12 -25.60 7.07 -15.34
CA GLY A 12 -24.40 7.91 -15.29
C GLY A 12 -23.56 7.87 -14.00
N VAL A 13 -23.91 7.08 -12.96
CA VAL A 13 -23.30 7.24 -11.62
C VAL A 13 -22.63 5.96 -11.07
N LEU A 14 -22.21 5.02 -11.94
CA LEU A 14 -21.48 3.81 -11.50
C LEU A 14 -20.00 3.76 -11.91
N THR A 15 -19.47 4.83 -12.50
CA THR A 15 -18.03 4.92 -12.84
C THR A 15 -17.14 5.36 -11.67
N SER A 16 -17.68 5.65 -10.48
CA SER A 16 -16.92 6.23 -9.36
C SER A 16 -16.07 5.27 -8.53
N CYS A 17 -16.04 3.96 -8.84
CA CYS A 17 -15.22 2.97 -8.12
C CYS A 17 -13.77 2.83 -8.64
N GLN A 18 -13.27 3.78 -9.44
CA GLN A 18 -11.87 3.77 -9.91
C GLN A 18 -10.80 3.87 -8.80
N PRO A 19 -10.96 4.66 -7.71
CA PRO A 19 -9.87 4.89 -6.75
C PRO A 19 -9.37 3.61 -6.05
N ILE A 20 -10.28 2.71 -5.72
CA ILE A 20 -9.97 1.53 -4.91
C ILE A 20 -9.19 0.49 -5.72
N LYS A 21 -9.50 0.33 -7.02
CA LYS A 21 -8.80 -0.63 -7.89
C LYS A 21 -7.36 -0.21 -8.12
N THR A 22 -7.14 1.07 -8.42
CA THR A 22 -5.81 1.61 -8.65
C THR A 22 -4.95 1.57 -7.39
N GLU A 23 -5.52 1.83 -6.20
CA GLU A 23 -4.80 1.71 -4.94
C GLU A 23 -4.43 0.25 -4.60
N LEU A 24 -5.26 -0.73 -4.96
CA LEU A 24 -4.94 -2.14 -4.76
C LEU A 24 -3.75 -2.56 -5.66
N GLU A 25 -3.75 -2.15 -6.93
CA GLU A 25 -2.65 -2.38 -7.86
C GLU A 25 -1.34 -1.75 -7.35
N HIS A 26 -1.40 -0.51 -6.84
CA HIS A 26 -0.26 0.13 -6.21
C HIS A 26 0.22 -0.62 -4.97
N TYR A 27 -0.69 -1.10 -4.13
CA TYR A 27 -0.34 -1.90 -2.95
C TYR A 27 0.40 -3.18 -3.35
N GLU A 28 -0.11 -3.94 -4.32
CA GLU A 28 0.50 -5.20 -4.76
C GLU A 28 1.88 -4.97 -5.38
N SER A 29 2.01 -3.95 -6.23
CA SER A 29 3.29 -3.58 -6.85
C SER A 29 4.33 -3.14 -5.80
N ASN A 30 3.91 -2.28 -4.86
CA ASN A 30 4.79 -1.80 -3.80
C ASN A 30 5.20 -2.92 -2.85
N LYS A 31 4.24 -3.80 -2.49
CA LYS A 31 4.50 -4.97 -1.65
C LYS A 31 5.56 -5.88 -2.27
N SER A 32 5.43 -6.19 -3.57
CA SER A 32 6.41 -7.01 -4.30
C SER A 32 7.81 -6.39 -4.25
N THR A 33 7.91 -5.06 -4.40
CA THR A 33 9.20 -4.36 -4.28
C THR A 33 9.79 -4.45 -2.87
N VAL A 34 8.97 -4.26 -1.84
CA VAL A 34 9.41 -4.34 -0.44
C VAL A 34 9.84 -5.77 -0.07
N GLU A 35 9.11 -6.80 -0.50
CA GLU A 35 9.46 -8.20 -0.25
C GLU A 35 10.76 -8.60 -0.96
N LYS A 36 11.01 -8.06 -2.16
CA LYS A 36 12.26 -8.29 -2.89
C LYS A 36 13.46 -7.62 -2.23
N GLU A 37 13.29 -6.40 -1.72
CA GLU A 37 14.36 -5.64 -1.07
C GLU A 37 14.66 -6.16 0.35
N TYR A 38 13.64 -6.63 1.06
CA TYR A 38 13.75 -7.09 2.44
C TYR A 38 13.29 -8.55 2.60
N PRO A 39 13.96 -9.52 1.96
CA PRO A 39 13.50 -10.91 1.90
C PRO A 39 13.46 -11.62 3.27
N ASN A 40 14.24 -11.14 4.24
CA ASN A 40 14.32 -11.69 5.61
C ASN A 40 13.53 -10.86 6.63
N TYR A 41 12.70 -9.92 6.18
CA TYR A 41 11.85 -9.11 7.05
C TYR A 41 10.39 -9.44 6.79
N HIS A 42 9.57 -9.30 7.82
CA HIS A 42 8.12 -9.40 7.74
C HIS A 42 7.49 -8.02 7.62
N ILE A 43 6.56 -7.82 6.68
CA ILE A 43 5.77 -6.60 6.60
C ILE A 43 4.77 -6.59 7.76
N THR A 44 4.94 -5.68 8.72
CA THR A 44 4.08 -5.57 9.91
C THR A 44 2.92 -4.61 9.71
N SER A 45 3.08 -3.61 8.86
CA SER A 45 2.02 -2.63 8.59
C SER A 45 2.18 -1.94 7.26
N PHE A 46 1.07 -1.48 6.70
CA PHE A 46 1.03 -0.66 5.50
C PHE A 46 0.08 0.53 5.72
N ARG A 47 0.49 1.71 5.25
CA ARG A 47 -0.36 2.91 5.23
C ARG A 47 -0.78 3.21 3.78
N GLN A 48 -2.05 2.95 3.49
CA GLN A 48 -2.71 3.29 2.21
C GLN A 48 -2.52 4.77 1.85
N TYR A 49 -2.47 5.08 0.56
CA TYR A 49 -2.22 6.41 -0.04
C TYR A 49 -0.87 7.08 0.28
N SER A 50 -0.20 6.72 1.37
CA SER A 50 1.14 7.25 1.72
C SER A 50 2.27 6.33 1.24
N TYR A 51 1.94 5.13 0.75
CA TYR A 51 2.88 4.10 0.30
C TYR A 51 4.02 3.82 1.30
N VAL A 52 3.66 3.82 2.59
CA VAL A 52 4.59 3.54 3.68
C VAL A 52 4.38 2.10 4.15
N PHE A 53 5.46 1.33 4.15
CA PHE A 53 5.54 0.00 4.72
C PHE A 53 6.37 0.05 6.01
N GLN A 54 6.02 -0.80 6.96
CA GLN A 54 6.88 -1.12 8.08
C GLN A 54 7.28 -2.58 7.94
N VAL A 55 8.58 -2.83 7.91
CA VAL A 55 9.16 -4.16 7.86
C VAL A 55 9.92 -4.41 9.16
N SER A 56 9.83 -5.63 9.69
CA SER A 56 10.52 -6.02 10.91
C SER A 56 11.21 -7.35 10.76
N ASN A 57 12.40 -7.47 11.32
CA ASN A 57 13.02 -8.74 11.65
C ASN A 57 13.33 -8.76 13.16
N PRO A 58 13.92 -9.83 13.71
CA PRO A 58 14.24 -9.91 15.14
C PRO A 58 15.17 -8.81 15.67
N GLU A 59 15.89 -8.12 14.78
CA GLU A 59 16.92 -7.15 15.12
C GLU A 59 16.48 -5.69 14.90
N HIS A 60 15.65 -5.44 13.90
CA HIS A 60 15.34 -4.11 13.39
C HIS A 60 13.88 -3.97 13.00
N VAL A 61 13.36 -2.77 13.18
CA VAL A 61 12.13 -2.29 12.55
C VAL A 61 12.48 -1.13 11.64
N ILE A 62 12.12 -1.25 10.37
CA ILE A 62 12.43 -0.25 9.34
C ILE A 62 11.12 0.24 8.73
N LYS A 63 11.01 1.55 8.58
CA LYS A 63 9.96 2.22 7.83
C LYS A 63 10.47 2.50 6.43
N VAL A 64 9.76 1.97 5.44
CA VAL A 64 10.10 2.10 4.02
C VAL A 64 9.02 2.95 3.37
N THR A 65 9.41 4.04 2.72
CA THR A 65 8.49 4.90 1.95
C THR A 65 8.79 4.70 0.47
N LEU A 66 7.74 4.46 -0.30
CA LEU A 66 7.80 4.31 -1.75
C LEU A 66 7.11 5.49 -2.44
N ASP A 67 7.45 5.73 -3.69
CA ASP A 67 6.70 6.61 -4.58
C ASP A 67 5.59 5.86 -5.33
N ASN A 68 4.84 6.58 -6.17
CA ASN A 68 3.74 6.03 -6.97
C ASN A 68 4.22 5.04 -8.06
N LYS A 69 5.53 4.92 -8.28
CA LYS A 69 6.16 4.01 -9.24
C LYS A 69 6.81 2.81 -8.54
N ALA A 70 6.42 2.53 -7.31
CA ALA A 70 6.97 1.46 -6.49
C ALA A 70 8.48 1.56 -6.25
N SER A 71 9.06 2.76 -6.32
CA SER A 71 10.47 2.98 -6.03
C SER A 71 10.67 3.42 -4.59
N ILE A 72 11.63 2.82 -3.88
CA ILE A 72 11.92 3.20 -2.48
C ILE A 72 12.62 4.56 -2.46
N ILE A 73 11.95 5.56 -1.87
CA ILE A 73 12.46 6.92 -1.74
C ILE A 73 13.02 7.22 -0.35
N LYS A 74 12.61 6.47 0.68
CA LYS A 74 13.08 6.69 2.05
C LYS A 74 13.11 5.39 2.86
N ARG A 75 14.11 5.28 3.74
CA ARG A 75 14.27 4.21 4.73
C ARG A 75 14.60 4.84 6.08
N ASP A 76 13.77 4.62 7.09
CA ASP A 76 14.01 5.08 8.47
C ASP A 76 14.03 3.89 9.43
N THR A 77 15.12 3.68 10.17
CA THR A 77 15.16 2.66 11.23
C THR A 77 14.39 3.18 12.45
N LEU A 78 13.29 2.53 12.79
CA LEU A 78 12.42 2.92 13.91
C LEU A 78 12.87 2.32 15.24
N LYS A 79 13.38 1.09 15.22
CA LYS A 79 13.82 0.39 16.43
C LYS A 79 14.93 -0.59 16.10
N VAL A 80 15.88 -0.68 17.01
CA VAL A 80 16.92 -1.72 17.02
C VAL A 80 16.75 -2.51 18.31
N PHE A 81 16.63 -3.82 18.20
CA PHE A 81 16.58 -4.74 19.32
C PHE A 81 18.01 -5.21 19.60
N THR A 82 18.56 -4.84 20.75
CA THR A 82 19.80 -5.44 21.23
C THR A 82 19.48 -6.83 21.77
N SER A 83 20.00 -7.87 21.14
CA SER A 83 19.97 -9.23 21.68
C SER A 83 20.82 -9.25 22.95
N VAL A 84 20.17 -9.08 24.10
CA VAL A 84 20.83 -9.30 25.40
C VAL A 84 21.02 -10.81 25.55
N VAL A 85 22.15 -11.31 25.08
CA VAL A 85 22.61 -12.65 25.48
C VAL A 85 22.94 -12.56 26.97
N LYS A 86 21.99 -12.98 27.81
CA LYS A 86 22.30 -13.23 29.23
C LYS A 86 23.31 -14.39 29.25
N LYS A 87 24.54 -14.05 29.62
CA LYS A 87 25.64 -14.99 29.83
C LYS A 87 25.46 -15.72 31.15
#